data_AF-A0A961XWX7-F1
#
_entry.id   AF-A0A961XWX7-F1
#
_cell.length_a   1.000
_cell.length_b   1.000
_cell.length_c   1.000
_cell.angle_alpha   90.00
_cell.angle_beta   90.00
_cell.angle_gamma   90.00
#
_symmetry.space_group_name_H-M   'P 1'
#
loop_
_entity.id
_entity.type
_entity.pdbx_description
1 polymer ?
#
loop_
_entity_poly.entity_id
_entity_poly.type
_entity_poly.pdbx_seq_one_letter_code
_entity_poly.pdbx_strand_id
1 'polypeptide(L)'
;WFGIDTPVGTVMTRDGRFEMDQEGQLVTHQGYPVLDAGGAPIQLDPRNGAPEVGADGRISQDGFQVGAIGLFSFEPGQDFRRFENSGIIPSREPEPIVDRIDVGVAQGFVEDSNVNPVMEMTRLIAVQRAFENTSAMMRSTTSSLDSAVQILGSK
;
A
#
# COMPACT_ATOMS: atom_id res chain seq x y z
N TRP A 1 -10.82 -1.57 -2.17
CA TRP A 1 -9.50 -1.20 -2.73
C TRP A 1 -9.72 -0.52 -4.06
N PHE A 2 -8.83 0.40 -4.43
CA PHE A 2 -8.79 1.02 -5.74
C PHE A 2 -7.90 0.20 -6.68
N GLY A 3 -8.30 0.08 -7.94
CA GLY A 3 -7.47 -0.48 -8.99
C GLY A 3 -6.77 0.63 -9.76
N ILE A 4 -5.48 0.45 -10.05
CA ILE A 4 -4.70 1.35 -10.90
C ILE A 4 -4.03 0.56 -12.03
N ASP A 5 -3.92 1.18 -13.20
CA ASP A 5 -3.21 0.61 -14.34
C ASP A 5 -1.72 0.95 -14.26
N THR A 6 -0.88 -0.06 -14.34
CA THR A 6 0.58 0.10 -14.23
C THR A 6 1.29 -0.75 -15.28
N PRO A 7 2.58 -0.50 -15.56
CA PRO A 7 3.34 -1.31 -16.53
C PRO A 7 3.43 -2.80 -16.16
N VAL A 8 3.15 -3.18 -14.91
CA VAL A 8 3.12 -4.57 -14.45
C VAL A 8 1.71 -5.18 -14.44
N GLY A 9 0.72 -4.45 -14.97
CA GLY A 9 -0.71 -4.77 -14.95
C GLY A 9 -1.45 -4.04 -13.83
N THR A 10 -2.66 -4.51 -13.54
CA THR A 10 -3.50 -3.93 -12.49
C THR A 10 -2.84 -4.07 -11.12
N VAL A 11 -2.74 -2.96 -10.39
CA VAL A 11 -2.26 -2.91 -9.01
C VAL A 11 -3.38 -2.42 -8.10
N MET A 12 -3.47 -3.00 -6.91
CA MET A 12 -4.45 -2.63 -5.91
C MET A 12 -3.84 -1.69 -4.88
N THR A 13 -4.49 -0.56 -4.59
CA THR A 13 -4.05 0.37 -3.54
C THR A 13 -5.21 0.83 -2.67
N ARG A 14 -4.91 1.30 -1.46
CA ARG A 14 -5.82 2.06 -0.60
C ARG A 14 -5.50 3.55 -0.59
N ASP A 15 -4.43 3.96 -1.25
CA ASP A 15 -4.13 5.38 -1.42
C ASP A 15 -5.17 6.00 -2.36
N GLY A 16 -6.02 6.87 -1.81
CA GLY A 16 -7.07 7.59 -2.52
C GLY A 16 -6.64 8.97 -3.02
N ARG A 17 -5.34 9.31 -2.96
CA ARG A 17 -4.83 10.59 -3.45
C ARG A 17 -4.74 10.58 -4.98
N PHE A 18 -5.87 10.87 -5.61
CA PHE A 18 -6.01 10.95 -7.05
C PHE A 18 -6.12 12.41 -7.50
N GLU A 19 -5.64 12.67 -8.71
CA GLU A 19 -5.72 13.96 -9.39
C GLU A 19 -6.17 13.75 -10.83
N MET A 20 -6.84 14.75 -11.40
CA MET A 20 -7.16 14.74 -12.83
C MET A 20 -6.02 15.42 -13.57
N ASP A 21 -5.45 14.73 -14.57
CA ASP A 21 -4.39 15.29 -15.40
C ASP A 21 -4.93 16.30 -16.44
N GLN A 22 -4.05 16.83 -17.29
CA GLN A 22 -4.43 17.85 -18.29
C GLN A 22 -5.29 17.26 -19.41
N GLU A 23 -5.14 15.97 -19.67
CA GLU A 23 -5.89 15.19 -20.64
C GLU A 23 -7.26 14.75 -20.09
N GLY A 24 -7.51 14.93 -18.80
CA GLY A 24 -8.75 14.57 -18.12
C GLY A 24 -8.77 13.15 -17.56
N GLN A 25 -7.66 12.41 -17.57
CA GLN A 25 -7.58 11.11 -16.93
C GLN A 25 -7.46 11.28 -15.42
N LEU A 26 -8.16 10.44 -14.67
CA LEU A 26 -7.98 10.33 -13.24
C LEU A 26 -6.74 9.47 -12.96
N VAL A 27 -5.71 10.07 -12.39
CA VAL A 27 -4.41 9.44 -12.12
C VAL A 27 -4.04 9.52 -10.66
N THR A 28 -3.17 8.62 -10.21
CA THR A 28 -2.48 8.74 -8.92
C THR A 28 -1.44 9.85 -8.95
N HIS A 29 -0.91 10.24 -7.79
CA HIS A 29 0.23 11.16 -7.70
C HIS A 29 1.50 10.69 -8.46
N GLN A 30 1.57 9.41 -8.83
CA GLN A 30 2.65 8.84 -9.63
C GLN A 30 2.32 8.80 -11.13
N GLY A 31 1.15 9.29 -11.54
CA GLY A 31 0.70 9.32 -12.93
C GLY A 31 0.04 8.02 -13.42
N TYR A 32 -0.21 7.04 -12.53
CA TYR A 32 -0.90 5.80 -12.91
C TYR A 32 -2.42 6.01 -13.03
N PRO A 33 -3.07 5.62 -14.14
CA PRO A 33 -4.51 5.75 -14.31
C PRO A 33 -5.30 4.94 -13.28
N VAL A 34 -6.38 5.53 -12.76
CA VAL A 34 -7.33 4.85 -11.87
C VAL A 34 -8.38 4.12 -12.70
N LEU A 35 -8.69 2.90 -12.30
CA LEU A 35 -9.60 2.02 -13.02
C LEU A 35 -11.05 2.13 -12.50
N ASP A 36 -12.00 2.01 -13.42
CA ASP A 36 -13.41 1.80 -13.12
C ASP A 36 -13.70 0.33 -12.72
N ALA A 37 -14.95 0.02 -12.41
CA ALA A 37 -15.36 -1.34 -12.03
C ALA A 37 -15.21 -2.38 -13.17
N GLY A 38 -15.11 -1.92 -14.42
CA GLY A 38 -14.85 -2.75 -15.60
C GLY A 38 -13.36 -2.91 -15.93
N GLY A 39 -12.47 -2.28 -15.16
CA GLY A 39 -11.02 -2.31 -15.38
C GLY A 39 -10.51 -1.34 -16.44
N ALA A 40 -11.33 -0.38 -16.88
CA ALA A 40 -10.93 0.65 -17.82
C ALA A 40 -10.46 1.94 -17.10
N PRO A 41 -9.46 2.66 -17.62
CA PRO A 41 -9.08 3.96 -17.08
C PRO A 41 -10.23 4.96 -17.08
N ILE A 42 -10.34 5.73 -16.00
CA ILE A 42 -11.39 6.74 -15.86
C ILE A 42 -10.99 8.01 -16.60
N GLN A 43 -11.76 8.35 -17.63
CA GLN A 43 -11.61 9.55 -18.43
C GLN A 43 -12.72 10.54 -18.09
N LEU A 44 -12.33 11.76 -17.72
CA LEU A 44 -13.19 12.89 -17.38
C LEU A 44 -13.01 14.00 -18.41
N ASP A 45 -13.91 14.99 -18.41
CA ASP A 45 -13.76 16.18 -19.26
C ASP A 45 -13.10 17.31 -18.46
N PRO A 46 -11.87 17.74 -18.79
CA PRO A 46 -11.19 18.80 -18.07
C PRO A 46 -11.90 20.17 -18.19
N ARG A 47 -12.83 20.33 -19.14
CA ARG A 47 -13.62 21.56 -19.31
C ARG A 47 -14.80 21.67 -18.35
N ASN A 48 -15.25 20.56 -17.76
CA ASN A 48 -16.42 20.51 -16.89
C ASN A 48 -16.07 20.73 -15.40
N GLY A 49 -14.86 21.22 -15.11
CA GLY A 49 -14.40 21.53 -13.77
C GLY A 49 -13.94 20.30 -12.96
N ALA A 50 -13.74 20.51 -11.66
CA ALA A 50 -13.23 19.47 -10.77
C ALA A 50 -14.27 18.35 -10.56
N PRO A 51 -13.85 17.07 -10.57
CA PRO A 51 -14.75 15.96 -10.30
C PRO A 51 -15.17 15.92 -8.82
N GLU A 52 -16.47 15.70 -8.60
CA GLU A 52 -17.05 15.37 -7.30
C GLU A 52 -17.27 13.87 -7.21
N VAL A 53 -16.88 13.26 -6.09
CA VAL A 53 -17.01 11.80 -5.90
C VAL A 53 -17.95 11.51 -4.74
N GLY A 54 -19.06 10.84 -5.04
CA GLY A 54 -20.05 10.41 -4.07
C GLY A 54 -19.56 9.26 -3.19
N ALA A 55 -20.27 9.02 -2.10
CA ALA A 55 -19.96 7.93 -1.17
C ALA A 55 -20.01 6.53 -1.82
N ASP A 56 -20.80 6.39 -2.87
CA ASP A 56 -20.93 5.18 -3.69
C ASP A 56 -19.83 5.06 -4.77
N GLY A 57 -18.85 5.98 -4.78
CA GLY A 57 -17.77 6.01 -5.75
C GLY A 57 -18.17 6.60 -7.10
N ARG A 58 -19.41 7.07 -7.28
CA ARG A 58 -19.82 7.74 -8.52
C ARG A 58 -19.15 9.09 -8.65
N ILE A 59 -18.73 9.41 -9.87
CA ILE A 59 -18.08 10.66 -10.23
C ILE A 59 -19.07 11.54 -10.97
N SER A 60 -19.21 12.79 -10.53
CA SER A 60 -20.00 13.82 -11.18
C SER A 60 -19.17 15.03 -11.58
N GLN A 61 -19.46 15.60 -12.75
CA GLN A 61 -18.93 16.87 -13.23
C GLN A 61 -20.10 17.74 -13.70
N ASP A 62 -20.09 19.03 -13.35
CA ASP A 62 -21.17 19.98 -13.67
C ASP A 62 -22.58 19.46 -13.28
N GLY A 63 -22.68 18.69 -12.18
CA GLY A 63 -23.92 18.08 -11.71
C GLY A 63 -24.40 16.84 -12.48
N PHE A 64 -23.66 16.38 -13.49
CA PHE A 64 -23.95 15.16 -14.24
C PHE A 64 -23.01 14.03 -13.84
N GLN A 65 -23.55 12.82 -13.68
CA GLN A 65 -22.74 11.62 -13.45
C GLN A 65 -21.98 11.27 -14.74
N VAL A 66 -20.65 11.21 -14.66
CA VAL A 66 -19.75 10.93 -15.79
C VAL A 66 -19.08 9.56 -15.68
N GLY A 67 -19.02 8.97 -14.49
CA GLY A 67 -18.40 7.66 -14.28
C GLY A 67 -18.50 7.18 -12.84
N ALA A 68 -17.73 6.15 -12.50
CA ALA A 68 -17.58 5.67 -11.13
C ALA A 68 -16.19 5.06 -10.93
N ILE A 69 -15.61 5.28 -9.74
CA ILE A 69 -14.36 4.64 -9.34
C ILE A 69 -14.60 3.15 -9.08
N GLY A 70 -13.75 2.31 -9.64
CA GLY A 70 -13.75 0.88 -9.36
C GLY A 70 -13.35 0.60 -7.93
N LEU A 71 -14.31 0.08 -7.14
CA LEU A 71 -14.04 -0.48 -5.83
C LEU A 71 -13.94 -1.99 -5.97
N PHE A 72 -12.87 -2.57 -5.44
CA PHE A 72 -12.62 -4.00 -5.55
C PHE A 72 -12.48 -4.64 -4.16
N SER A 73 -13.04 -5.84 -4.04
CA SER A 73 -12.85 -6.72 -2.90
C SER A 73 -11.51 -7.41 -3.10
N PHE A 74 -10.56 -7.07 -2.23
CA PHE A 74 -9.21 -7.60 -2.33
C PHE A 74 -8.68 -7.89 -0.94
N GLU A 75 -8.30 -9.14 -0.74
CA GLU A 75 -7.61 -9.61 0.45
C GLU A 75 -6.20 -10.05 0.02
N PRO A 76 -5.16 -9.27 0.37
CA PRO A 76 -3.79 -9.67 0.11
C PRO A 76 -3.48 -10.97 0.88
N GLY A 77 -3.06 -12.04 0.18
CA GLY A 77 -2.54 -13.24 0.83
C GLY A 77 -1.19 -12.98 1.53
N GLN A 78 -0.70 -13.90 2.35
CA GLN A 78 0.55 -13.69 3.11
C GLN A 78 1.79 -13.41 2.23
N ASP A 79 1.80 -13.93 1.00
CA ASP A 79 2.89 -13.76 0.02
C ASP A 79 2.57 -12.70 -1.05
N PHE A 80 1.82 -11.65 -0.69
CA PHE A 80 1.49 -10.59 -1.62
C PHE A 80 2.75 -9.87 -2.12
N ARG A 81 2.77 -9.52 -3.42
CA ARG A 81 3.86 -8.75 -4.01
C ARG A 81 3.55 -7.28 -3.88
N ARG A 82 4.45 -6.53 -3.25
CA ARG A 82 4.34 -5.07 -3.15
C ARG A 82 4.64 -4.41 -4.49
N PHE A 83 3.92 -3.33 -4.72
CA PHE A 83 4.22 -2.30 -5.69
C PHE A 83 4.50 -0.98 -4.93
N GLU A 84 4.94 0.04 -5.65
CA GLU A 84 5.22 1.34 -5.07
C GLU A 84 3.97 1.98 -4.42
N ASN A 85 4.19 2.95 -3.54
CA ASN A 85 3.14 3.75 -2.89
C ASN A 85 1.99 2.93 -2.28
N SER A 86 2.34 1.91 -1.48
CA SER A 86 1.39 0.98 -0.83
C SER A 86 0.55 0.13 -1.80
N GLY A 87 0.92 0.09 -3.07
CA GLY A 87 0.32 -0.79 -4.06
C GLY A 87 0.63 -2.26 -3.80
N ILE A 88 -0.26 -3.13 -4.24
CA ILE A 88 -0.13 -4.59 -4.17
C ILE A 88 -0.49 -5.17 -5.53
N ILE A 89 0.40 -5.98 -6.09
CA ILE A 89 0.14 -6.73 -7.31
C ILE A 89 -0.75 -7.93 -6.93
N PRO A 90 -2.00 -8.00 -7.41
CA PRO A 90 -2.91 -9.07 -7.05
C PRO A 90 -2.45 -10.40 -7.69
N SER A 91 -2.58 -11.51 -6.96
CA SER A 91 -2.26 -12.86 -7.46
C SER A 91 -3.40 -13.50 -8.25
N ARG A 92 -4.61 -12.97 -8.08
CA ARG A 92 -5.85 -13.34 -8.76
C ARG A 92 -6.53 -12.07 -9.23
N GLU A 93 -7.39 -12.17 -10.23
CA GLU A 93 -8.17 -11.01 -10.67
C GLU A 93 -9.06 -10.50 -9.52
N PRO A 94 -8.99 -9.20 -9.15
CA PRO A 94 -9.79 -8.64 -8.08
C PRO A 94 -11.27 -8.62 -8.47
N GLU A 95 -12.16 -8.96 -7.54
CA GLU A 95 -13.60 -8.93 -7.80
C GLU A 95 -14.13 -7.50 -7.58
N PRO A 96 -14.78 -6.87 -8.59
CA PRO A 96 -15.38 -5.56 -8.41
C PRO A 96 -16.55 -5.66 -7.43
N ILE A 97 -16.59 -4.71 -6.50
CA ILE A 97 -17.71 -4.50 -5.60
C ILE A 97 -18.71 -3.61 -6.32
N VAL A 98 -19.86 -4.19 -6.65
CA VAL A 98 -21.01 -3.45 -7.20
C VAL A 98 -22.09 -3.45 -6.12
N ASP A 99 -22.62 -2.27 -5.78
CA ASP A 99 -23.81 -2.11 -4.94
C ASP A 99 -23.71 -2.57 -3.46
N ARG A 100 -22.52 -2.41 -2.83
CA ARG A 100 -22.38 -2.60 -1.38
C ARG A 100 -22.38 -1.26 -0.63
N ILE A 101 -23.38 -1.08 0.24
CA ILE A 101 -23.57 0.14 1.04
C ILE A 101 -22.47 0.31 2.11
N ASP A 102 -21.81 -0.77 2.52
CA ASP A 102 -20.79 -0.77 3.55
C ASP A 102 -19.37 -0.46 3.06
N VAL A 103 -19.17 -0.37 1.74
CA VAL A 103 -17.88 -0.02 1.13
C VAL A 103 -18.08 1.19 0.24
N GLY A 104 -17.41 2.29 0.57
CA GLY A 104 -17.60 3.57 -0.11
C GLY A 104 -16.34 4.41 -0.17
N VAL A 105 -16.46 5.56 -0.81
CA VAL A 105 -15.41 6.57 -0.95
C VAL A 105 -15.74 7.78 -0.08
N ALA A 106 -14.74 8.36 0.59
CA ALA A 106 -14.91 9.61 1.32
C ALA A 106 -13.99 10.67 0.70
N GLN A 107 -14.55 11.51 -0.19
CA GLN A 107 -13.77 12.58 -0.82
C GLN A 107 -13.29 13.59 0.23
N GLY A 108 -12.04 14.04 0.10
CA GLY A 108 -11.40 14.97 1.03
C GLY A 108 -10.77 14.32 2.27
N PHE A 109 -10.81 13.00 2.38
CA PHE A 109 -10.17 12.23 3.44
C PHE A 109 -9.06 11.32 2.88
N VAL A 110 -8.09 11.00 3.72
CA VAL A 110 -7.04 10.01 3.44
C VAL A 110 -7.14 8.91 4.49
N GLU A 111 -7.09 7.65 4.08
CA GLU A 111 -7.07 6.51 5.01
C GLU A 111 -5.70 6.46 5.72
N ASP A 112 -5.72 6.47 7.06
CA ASP A 112 -4.50 6.38 7.87
C ASP A 112 -4.13 4.90 8.15
N SER A 113 -2.85 4.68 8.48
CA SER A 113 -2.36 3.36 8.82
C SER A 113 -2.98 2.85 10.13
N ASN A 114 -3.41 1.59 10.14
CA ASN A 114 -3.86 0.92 11.36
C ASN A 114 -2.71 0.48 12.30
N VAL A 115 -1.48 0.95 12.07
CA VAL A 115 -0.27 0.55 12.79
C VAL A 115 0.00 1.52 13.94
N ASN A 116 0.34 0.98 15.12
CA ASN A 116 0.72 1.79 16.27
C ASN A 116 2.25 2.00 16.31
N PRO A 117 2.76 3.23 16.05
CA PRO A 117 4.20 3.48 15.95
C PRO A 117 4.95 3.23 17.26
N VAL A 118 4.33 3.45 18.42
CA VAL A 118 4.96 3.25 19.73
C VAL A 118 5.21 1.76 19.98
N MET A 119 4.24 0.91 19.64
CA MET A 119 4.40 -0.54 19.76
C MET A 119 5.46 -1.08 18.81
N GLU A 120 5.49 -0.60 17.56
CA GLU A 120 6.49 -1.05 16.59
C GLU A 120 7.91 -0.59 16.95
N MET A 121 8.09 0.63 17.47
CA MET A 121 9.38 1.06 18.01
C MET A 121 9.83 0.20 19.20
N THR A 122 8.91 -0.16 20.09
CA THR A 122 9.20 -1.05 21.23
C THR A 122 9.65 -2.43 20.75
N ARG A 123 9.00 -2.96 19.70
CA ARG A 123 9.40 -4.22 19.06
C ARG A 123 10.80 -4.11 18.44
N LEU A 124 11.11 -3.02 17.74
CA LEU A 124 12.44 -2.79 17.18
C LEU A 124 13.52 -2.71 18.27
N ILE A 125 13.25 -2.02 19.37
CA ILE A 125 14.17 -1.96 20.53
C ILE A 125 14.39 -3.35 21.13
N ALA A 126 13.33 -4.16 21.25
CA ALA A 126 13.44 -5.51 21.76
C ALA A 126 14.31 -6.40 20.84
N VAL A 127 14.14 -6.29 19.52
CA VAL A 127 14.96 -7.00 18.53
C VAL A 127 16.42 -6.55 18.59
N GLN A 128 16.66 -5.24 18.67
CA GLN A 128 18.01 -4.68 18.80
C GLN A 128 18.72 -5.19 20.06
N ARG A 129 18.03 -5.18 21.20
CA ARG A 129 18.58 -5.73 22.47
C ARG A 129 18.84 -7.22 22.39
N ALA A 130 17.96 -7.99 21.76
CA ALA A 130 18.17 -9.42 21.54
C ALA A 130 19.41 -9.67 20.67
N PHE A 131 19.61 -8.88 19.63
CA PHE A 131 20.80 -8.94 18.77
C PHE A 131 22.10 -8.56 19.53
N GLU A 132 22.05 -7.50 20.34
CA GLU A 132 23.18 -7.07 21.19
C GLU A 132 23.58 -8.14 22.20
N ASN A 133 22.60 -8.73 22.89
CA ASN A 133 22.81 -9.82 23.84
C ASN A 133 23.42 -11.04 23.14
N THR A 134 22.89 -11.43 21.98
CA THR A 134 23.42 -12.55 21.19
C THR A 134 24.87 -12.28 20.76
N SER A 135 25.17 -11.06 20.33
CA SER A 135 26.52 -10.64 19.93
C SER A 135 27.49 -10.60 21.12
N ALA A 136 27.04 -10.16 22.29
CA ALA A 136 27.83 -10.16 23.51
C ALA A 136 28.16 -11.59 23.97
N MET A 137 27.19 -12.50 23.89
CA MET A 137 27.39 -13.92 24.18
C MET A 137 28.40 -14.54 23.21
N MET A 138 28.31 -14.27 21.91
CA MET A 138 29.30 -14.75 20.93
C MET A 138 30.71 -14.25 21.26
N ARG A 139 30.88 -12.95 21.53
CA ARG A 139 32.19 -12.38 21.93
C ARG A 139 32.76 -13.03 23.18
N SER A 140 31.91 -13.29 24.18
CA SER A 140 32.31 -13.98 25.41
C SER A 140 32.78 -15.40 25.13
N THR A 141 32.09 -16.13 24.26
CA THR A 141 32.49 -17.48 23.83
C THR A 141 33.82 -17.46 23.08
N THR A 142 34.00 -16.56 22.12
CA THR A 142 35.27 -16.40 21.38
C THR A 142 36.43 -16.09 22.32
N SER A 143 36.26 -15.13 23.23
CA SER A 143 37.30 -14.79 24.21
C SER A 143 37.66 -15.96 25.13
N SER A 144 36.68 -16.79 25.49
CA SER A 144 36.91 -18.01 26.28
C SER A 144 37.71 -19.06 25.51
N LEU A 145 37.43 -19.22 24.21
CA LEU A 145 38.18 -20.12 23.31
C LEU A 145 39.62 -19.64 23.11
N ASP A 146 39.83 -18.35 22.84
CA ASP A 146 41.17 -17.76 22.68
C ASP A 146 42.02 -17.98 23.94
N SER A 147 41.41 -17.75 25.12
CA SER A 147 42.08 -17.98 26.41
C SER A 147 42.46 -19.46 26.62
N ALA A 148 41.59 -20.40 26.24
CA ALA A 148 41.86 -21.82 26.34
C ALA A 148 43.00 -22.26 25.39
N VAL A 149 43.03 -21.74 24.16
CA VAL A 149 44.12 -21.97 23.20
C VAL A 149 45.44 -21.43 23.75
N GLN A 150 45.44 -20.24 24.35
CA GLN A 150 46.65 -19.65 24.92
C GLN A 150 47.21 -20.47 26.10
N ILE A 151 46.35 -21.03 26.96
CA ILE A 151 46.75 -21.88 28.08
C ILE A 151 47.31 -23.23 27.59
N LEU A 152 46.70 -23.84 26.55
CA LEU A 152 47.14 -25.14 26.03
C LEU A 152 48.37 -25.05 25.12
N GLY A 153 48.52 -23.96 24.35
CA GLY A 153 49.63 -23.73 23.44
C GLY A 153 50.92 -23.23 24.11
N SER A 154 50.87 -22.87 25.40
CA SER A 154 52.05 -22.45 26.18
C SER A 154 52.77 -23.61 26.89
N LYS A 155 52.56 -24.86 26.47
CA LYS A 155 53.30 -26.06 26.90
C LYS A 155 53.94 -26.74 25.69
#